data_AF-A0A7C7I090-F1
#
_entry.id   AF-A0A7C7I090-F1
#
_cell.length_a   1.000
_cell.length_b   1.000
_cell.length_c   1.000
_cell.angle_alpha   90.00
_cell.angle_beta   90.00
_cell.angle_gamma   90.00
#
_symmetry.space_group_name_H-M   'P 1'
#
loop_
_entity.id
_entity.type
_entity.pdbx_description
1 polymer ?
#
loop_
_entity_poly.entity_id
_entity_poly.type
_entity_poly.pdbx_seq_one_letter_code
_entity_poly.pdbx_strand_id
1 'polypeptide(L)'
;MGERMKSILGAAAVGGIVAYIGTEYLFYPAMAANPPDQVDALVSSPWDIVLYVLILVVFFDVFVQKVGNTMLTAMSFATAQILILDVYYVLNGNRAAYPAVLSAIVLLASWYAIGKAYDALA
;
A
#
# COMPACT_ATOMS: atom_id res chain seq x y z
N MET A 1 22.88 -5.86 10.32
CA MET A 1 22.48 -4.83 9.33
C MET A 1 22.28 -5.41 7.93
N GLY A 2 23.17 -6.29 7.45
CA GLY A 2 23.04 -6.89 6.10
C GLY A 2 21.79 -7.73 5.86
N GLU A 3 21.38 -8.57 6.81
CA GLU A 3 20.13 -9.38 6.69
C GLU A 3 18.88 -8.50 6.70
N ARG A 4 18.80 -7.57 7.66
CA ARG A 4 17.71 -6.58 7.73
C ARG A 4 17.53 -5.77 6.44
N MET A 5 18.64 -5.37 5.80
CA MET A 5 18.57 -4.64 4.53
C MET A 5 17.96 -5.51 3.41
N LYS A 6 18.20 -6.82 3.42
CA LYS A 6 17.57 -7.74 2.46
C LYS A 6 16.06 -7.85 2.70
N SER A 7 15.61 -7.93 3.95
CA SER A 7 14.18 -7.94 4.31
C SER A 7 13.47 -6.68 3.84
N ILE A 8 14.08 -5.52 4.09
CA ILE A 8 13.57 -4.20 3.65
C ILE A 8 13.48 -4.14 2.12
N LEU A 9 14.57 -4.46 1.42
CA LEU A 9 14.60 -4.38 -0.04
C LEU A 9 13.66 -5.40 -0.72
N GLY A 10 13.55 -6.61 -0.18
CA GLY A 10 12.63 -7.61 -0.70
C GLY A 10 11.16 -7.25 -0.48
N ALA A 11 10.84 -6.72 0.70
CA ALA A 11 9.51 -6.17 1.00
C ALA A 11 9.16 -5.00 0.07
N ALA A 12 10.10 -4.10 -0.20
CA ALA A 12 9.94 -2.99 -1.13
C ALA A 12 9.69 -3.48 -2.56
N ALA A 13 10.48 -4.42 -3.05
CA ALA A 13 10.34 -4.95 -4.40
C ALA A 13 8.98 -5.66 -4.59
N VAL A 14 8.62 -6.57 -3.69
CA VAL A 14 7.36 -7.33 -3.79
C VAL A 14 6.16 -6.40 -3.61
N GLY A 15 6.20 -5.52 -2.60
CA GLY A 15 5.16 -4.53 -2.35
C GLY A 15 4.95 -3.60 -3.53
N GLY A 16 6.04 -3.09 -4.12
CA GLY A 16 5.99 -2.23 -5.29
C GLY A 16 5.38 -2.92 -6.51
N ILE A 17 5.73 -4.17 -6.79
CA ILE A 17 5.16 -4.94 -7.91
C ILE A 17 3.67 -5.17 -7.72
N VAL A 18 3.25 -5.63 -6.54
CA VAL A 18 1.82 -5.91 -6.26
C VAL A 18 1.01 -4.63 -6.29
N ALA A 19 1.53 -3.55 -5.68
CA ALA A 19 0.88 -2.25 -5.71
C ALA A 19 0.78 -1.69 -7.12
N TYR A 20 1.85 -1.75 -7.93
CA TYR A 20 1.83 -1.30 -9.32
C TYR A 20 0.77 -2.06 -10.13
N ILE A 21 0.75 -3.39 -10.07
CA ILE A 21 -0.23 -4.19 -10.82
C ILE A 21 -1.66 -3.89 -10.37
N GLY A 22 -1.91 -3.85 -9.07
CA GLY A 22 -3.23 -3.55 -8.53
C GLY A 22 -3.69 -2.14 -8.87
N THR A 23 -2.78 -1.17 -8.87
CA THR A 23 -3.12 0.22 -9.13
C THR A 23 -3.35 0.46 -10.62
N GLU A 24 -2.40 0.07 -11.46
CA GLU A 24 -2.43 0.32 -12.91
C GLU A 24 -3.58 -0.41 -13.60
N TYR A 25 -3.83 -1.68 -13.24
CA TYR A 25 -4.76 -2.53 -13.99
C TYR A 25 -6.14 -2.69 -13.34
N LEU A 26 -6.29 -2.38 -12.05
CA LEU A 26 -7.58 -2.48 -11.36
C LEU A 26 -8.08 -1.12 -10.88
N PHE A 27 -7.24 -0.39 -10.15
CA PHE A 27 -7.68 0.81 -9.44
C PHE A 27 -7.83 2.04 -10.34
N TYR A 28 -6.83 2.38 -11.16
CA TYR A 28 -6.90 3.53 -12.07
C TYR A 28 -8.02 3.41 -13.11
N PRO A 29 -8.26 2.24 -13.74
CA PRO A 29 -9.42 2.08 -14.61
C PRO A 29 -10.75 2.33 -13.87
N ALA A 30 -10.87 1.88 -12.61
CA ALA A 30 -12.08 2.11 -11.81
C ALA A 30 -12.26 3.59 -11.42
N MET A 31 -11.16 4.31 -11.15
CA MET A 31 -11.16 5.75 -10.88
C MET A 31 -11.45 6.58 -12.13
N ALA A 32 -10.96 6.19 -13.30
CA ALA A 32 -11.26 6.88 -14.56
C ALA A 32 -12.76 6.82 -14.91
N ALA A 33 -13.43 5.71 -14.55
CA ALA A 33 -14.88 5.59 -14.67
C ALA A 33 -15.66 6.39 -13.60
N ASN A 34 -14.97 6.91 -12.56
CA ASN A 34 -15.56 7.65 -11.43
C ASN A 34 -14.63 8.83 -11.04
N PRO A 35 -14.50 9.85 -11.91
CA PRO A 35 -13.46 10.87 -11.77
C PRO A 35 -13.62 11.68 -10.47
N PRO A 36 -12.59 11.79 -9.63
CA PRO A 36 -12.59 12.67 -8.47
C PRO A 36 -12.40 14.13 -8.87
N ASP A 37 -12.80 15.07 -8.00
CA ASP A 37 -12.45 16.48 -8.14
C ASP A 37 -10.92 16.62 -8.15
N GLN A 38 -10.38 17.20 -9.22
CA GLN A 38 -8.96 17.12 -9.57
C GLN A 38 -8.09 17.87 -8.56
N VAL A 39 -7.28 17.13 -7.80
CA VAL A 39 -6.11 17.64 -7.08
C VAL A 39 -4.88 17.19 -7.86
N ASP A 40 -4.04 18.13 -8.27
CA ASP A 40 -2.81 17.84 -9.01
C ASP A 40 -1.88 16.95 -8.18
N ALA A 41 -1.32 15.92 -8.82
CA ALA A 41 -0.36 15.03 -8.18
C ALA A 41 0.95 15.77 -7.87
N LEU A 42 1.44 15.65 -6.64
CA LEU A 42 2.72 16.25 -6.21
C LEU A 42 3.92 15.66 -6.96
N VAL A 43 3.81 14.40 -7.38
CA VAL A 43 4.83 13.66 -8.14
C VAL A 43 4.13 12.88 -9.25
N SER A 44 4.71 12.85 -10.44
CA SER A 44 4.18 12.08 -11.56
C SER A 44 4.56 10.59 -11.50
N SER A 45 3.69 9.74 -12.04
CA SER A 45 3.99 8.31 -12.24
C SER A 45 5.14 8.10 -13.25
N PRO A 46 6.06 7.15 -13.01
CA PRO A 46 6.04 6.13 -11.94
C PRO A 46 6.77 6.52 -10.64
N TRP A 47 7.26 7.76 -10.53
CA TRP A 47 8.10 8.20 -9.41
C TRP A 47 7.33 8.35 -8.10
N ASP A 48 6.03 8.61 -8.18
CA ASP A 48 5.11 8.59 -7.04
C ASP A 48 5.10 7.22 -6.34
N ILE A 49 5.05 6.13 -7.10
CA ILE A 49 5.05 4.76 -6.59
C ILE A 49 6.40 4.45 -5.92
N VAL A 50 7.51 4.83 -6.55
CA VAL A 50 8.86 4.62 -5.99
C VAL A 50 9.02 5.34 -4.65
N LEU A 51 8.65 6.62 -4.59
CA LEU A 51 8.71 7.41 -3.36
C LEU A 51 7.77 6.85 -2.29
N TYR A 52 6.55 6.49 -2.66
CA TYR A 52 5.58 5.88 -1.76
C TYR A 52 6.14 4.60 -1.12
N VAL A 53 6.66 3.67 -1.93
CA VAL A 53 7.23 2.39 -1.44
C VAL A 53 8.42 2.63 -0.53
N LEU A 54 9.33 3.57 -0.86
CA LEU A 54 10.49 3.89 -0.02
C LEU A 54 10.07 4.41 1.35
N ILE A 55 9.15 5.38 1.39
CA ILE A 55 8.62 5.93 2.64
C ILE A 55 7.96 4.81 3.44
N LEU A 56 7.07 4.06 2.79
CA LEU A 56 6.24 3.05 3.42
C LEU A 56 7.05 1.92 4.06
N VAL A 57 8.07 1.41 3.38
CA VAL A 57 8.87 0.28 3.88
C VAL A 57 9.79 0.71 5.04
N VAL A 58 10.29 1.95 5.03
CA VAL A 58 11.05 2.49 6.18
C VAL A 58 10.17 2.57 7.42
N PHE A 59 8.94 3.10 7.29
CA PHE A 59 7.99 3.10 8.40
C PHE A 59 7.62 1.68 8.83
N PHE A 60 7.42 0.77 7.88
CA PHE A 60 7.11 -0.62 8.17
C PHE A 60 8.20 -1.29 9.03
N ASP A 61 9.49 -1.22 8.65
CA ASP A 61 10.61 -1.77 9.43
C ASP A 61 10.63 -1.21 10.88
N VAL A 62 10.39 0.09 11.06
CA VAL A 62 10.34 0.72 12.39
C VAL A 62 9.23 0.13 13.24
N PHE A 63 8.04 -0.09 12.68
CA PHE A 63 6.92 -0.66 13.43
C PHE A 63 7.07 -2.16 13.66
N VAL A 64 7.62 -2.92 12.70
CA VAL A 64 7.93 -4.34 12.90
C VAL A 64 8.87 -4.52 14.09
N GLN A 65 9.91 -3.68 14.22
CA GLN A 65 10.81 -3.71 15.36
C GLN A 65 10.13 -3.39 16.71
N LYS A 66 9.11 -2.53 16.71
CA LYS A 66 8.39 -2.15 17.95
C LYS A 66 7.33 -3.17 18.35
N VAL A 67 6.64 -3.75 17.38
CA VAL A 67 5.55 -4.72 17.60
C VAL A 67 6.10 -6.14 17.78
N GLY A 68 7.22 -6.47 17.13
CA GLY A 68 7.81 -7.81 17.16
C GLY A 68 7.05 -8.86 16.33
N ASN A 69 6.08 -8.43 15.53
CA ASN A 69 5.30 -9.30 14.66
C ASN A 69 5.04 -8.61 13.31
N THR A 70 5.70 -9.12 12.28
CA THR A 70 5.69 -8.56 10.93
C THR A 70 4.30 -8.57 10.29
N MET A 71 3.63 -9.73 10.27
CA MET A 71 2.33 -9.86 9.64
C MET A 71 1.27 -9.04 10.37
N LEU A 72 1.30 -9.02 11.72
CA LEU A 72 0.40 -8.19 12.50
C LEU A 72 0.60 -6.70 12.19
N THR A 73 1.86 -6.27 12.04
CA THR A 73 2.19 -4.89 11.66
C THR A 73 1.65 -4.57 10.26
N ALA A 74 1.85 -5.45 9.29
CA ALA A 74 1.42 -5.25 7.92
C ALA A 74 -0.11 -5.16 7.81
N MET A 75 -0.82 -6.07 8.47
CA MET A 75 -2.28 -6.07 8.48
C MET A 75 -2.86 -4.86 9.23
N SER A 76 -2.16 -4.36 10.25
CA SER A 76 -2.55 -3.13 10.96
C SER A 76 -2.47 -1.91 10.04
N PHE A 77 -1.42 -1.82 9.21
CA PHE A 77 -1.29 -0.75 8.22
C PHE A 77 -2.37 -0.83 7.13
N ALA A 78 -2.62 -2.04 6.62
CA ALA A 78 -3.70 -2.28 5.66
C ALA A 78 -5.06 -1.82 6.23
N THR A 79 -5.35 -2.24 7.47
CA THR A 79 -6.61 -1.90 8.14
C THR A 79 -6.75 -0.39 8.33
N ALA A 80 -5.70 0.29 8.78
CA ALA A 80 -5.72 1.74 8.96
C ALA A 80 -5.98 2.49 7.64
N GLN A 81 -5.32 2.06 6.56
CA GLN A 81 -5.52 2.65 5.23
C GLN A 81 -6.94 2.41 4.71
N ILE A 82 -7.48 1.20 4.86
CA ILE A 82 -8.86 0.88 4.45
C ILE A 82 -9.88 1.73 5.20
N LEU A 83 -9.73 1.87 6.53
CA LEU A 83 -10.66 2.66 7.33
C LEU A 83 -10.72 4.13 6.87
N ILE A 84 -9.58 4.73 6.54
CA ILE A 84 -9.54 6.14 6.11
C ILE A 84 -9.93 6.28 4.63
N LEU A 85 -9.27 5.53 3.76
CA LEU A 85 -9.36 5.73 2.32
C LEU A 85 -10.62 5.08 1.73
N ASP A 86 -10.99 3.89 2.19
CA ASP A 86 -12.03 3.06 1.56
C ASP A 86 -13.36 3.11 2.32
N VAL A 87 -13.35 3.41 3.61
CA VAL A 87 -14.57 3.54 4.42
C VAL A 87 -14.92 5.01 4.64
N TYR A 88 -14.06 5.78 5.30
CA TYR A 88 -14.38 7.16 5.65
C TYR A 88 -14.61 8.05 4.42
N TYR A 89 -13.78 7.95 3.39
CA TYR A 89 -13.98 8.74 2.16
C TYR A 89 -15.17 8.28 1.31
N VAL A 90 -15.62 7.04 1.44
CA VAL A 90 -16.88 6.61 0.80
C VAL A 90 -18.06 7.19 1.56
N LEU A 91 -18.05 7.11 2.89
CA LEU A 91 -19.13 7.60 3.74
C LEU A 91 -19.30 9.12 3.66
N ASN A 92 -18.22 9.87 3.47
CA ASN A 92 -18.28 11.33 3.38
C ASN A 92 -18.48 11.86 1.95
N GLY A 93 -18.59 10.98 0.95
CA GLY A 93 -18.84 11.34 -0.45
C GLY A 93 -17.60 11.69 -1.28
N ASN A 94 -16.40 11.64 -0.71
CA ASN A 94 -15.15 11.97 -1.42
C ASN A 94 -14.62 10.81 -2.28
N ARG A 95 -15.23 9.62 -2.22
CA ARG A 95 -14.80 8.45 -3.00
C ARG A 95 -15.98 7.56 -3.38
N ALA A 96 -15.98 7.06 -4.62
CA ALA A 96 -16.95 6.07 -5.07
C ALA A 96 -16.74 4.70 -4.38
N ALA A 97 -17.84 4.01 -4.07
CA ALA A 97 -17.80 2.74 -3.37
C ALA A 97 -17.11 1.61 -4.15
N TYR A 98 -17.30 1.55 -5.47
CA TYR A 98 -16.70 0.49 -6.29
C TYR A 98 -15.16 0.55 -6.35
N PRO A 99 -14.53 1.70 -6.65
CA PRO A 99 -13.07 1.85 -6.53
C PRO A 99 -12.53 1.58 -5.13
N ALA A 100 -13.28 1.95 -4.08
CA ALA A 100 -12.88 1.71 -2.69
C ALA A 100 -12.80 0.21 -2.34
N VAL A 101 -13.75 -0.61 -2.81
CA VAL A 101 -13.70 -2.07 -2.60
C VAL A 101 -12.48 -2.68 -3.29
N LEU A 102 -12.20 -2.28 -4.53
CA LEU A 102 -11.02 -2.76 -5.25
C LEU A 102 -9.71 -2.34 -4.55
N SER A 103 -9.65 -1.10 -4.07
CA SER A 103 -8.53 -0.58 -3.29
C SER A 103 -8.31 -1.39 -2.01
N ALA A 104 -9.36 -1.69 -1.25
CA ALA A 104 -9.23 -2.49 -0.04
C ALA A 104 -8.62 -3.88 -0.31
N ILE A 105 -9.04 -4.52 -1.41
CA ILE A 105 -8.48 -5.81 -1.84
C ILE A 105 -6.99 -5.67 -2.19
N VAL A 106 -6.63 -4.65 -2.98
CA VAL A 106 -5.24 -4.37 -3.38
C VAL A 106 -4.37 -4.08 -2.15
N LEU A 107 -4.87 -3.32 -1.18
CA LEU A 107 -4.15 -3.01 0.05
C LEU A 107 -3.91 -4.27 0.88
N LEU A 108 -4.93 -5.10 1.10
CA LEU A 108 -4.77 -6.37 1.82
C LEU A 108 -3.75 -7.29 1.13
N ALA A 109 -3.85 -7.46 -0.19
CA ALA A 109 -2.93 -8.29 -0.96
C ALA A 109 -1.49 -7.76 -0.91
N SER A 110 -1.32 -6.44 -1.06
CA SER A 110 0.00 -5.78 -1.02
C SER A 110 0.65 -5.93 0.35
N TRP A 111 -0.07 -5.62 1.42
CA TRP A 111 0.46 -5.72 2.78
C TRP A 111 0.74 -7.17 3.19
N TYR A 112 -0.09 -8.12 2.75
CA TYR A 112 0.18 -9.54 2.97
C TYR A 112 1.49 -9.96 2.28
N ALA A 113 1.67 -9.58 1.02
CA ALA A 113 2.87 -9.89 0.26
C ALA A 113 4.13 -9.23 0.85
N ILE A 114 4.03 -7.97 1.29
CA ILE A 114 5.09 -7.23 1.99
C ILE A 114 5.51 -7.97 3.26
N GLY A 115 4.55 -8.32 4.12
CA GLY A 115 4.85 -9.02 5.38
C GLY A 115 5.51 -10.39 5.14
N LYS A 116 4.99 -11.16 4.19
CA LYS A 116 5.59 -12.44 3.76
C LYS A 116 7.01 -12.29 3.24
N ALA A 117 7.25 -11.32 2.36
CA ALA A 117 8.57 -11.09 1.75
C ALA A 117 9.58 -10.60 2.79
N TYR A 118 9.14 -9.76 3.72
CA TYR A 118 9.97 -9.28 4.82
C TYR A 118 10.43 -10.45 5.71
N ASP A 119 9.51 -11.31 6.17
CA ASP A 119 9.85 -12.46 7.02
C ASP A 119 10.69 -13.52 6.30
N ALA A 120 10.44 -13.75 5.00
CA ALA A 120 11.19 -14.74 4.23
C ALA A 120 12.68 -14.38 4.03
N LEU A 121 13.03 -13.11 4.24
CA LEU A 121 14.37 -12.57 4.03
C LEU A 121 14.99 -12.01 5.33
N ALA A 122 14.32 -12.20 6.47
CA ALA A 122 14.74 -11.78 7.80
C ALA A 122 15.70 -12.76 8.47
#